data_AF-A0A2R6BZZ1-F1
#
_entry.id   AF-A0A2R6BZZ1-F1
#
_cell.length_a   1.000
_cell.length_b   1.000
_cell.length_c   1.000
_cell.angle_alpha   90.00
_cell.angle_beta   90.00
_cell.angle_gamma   90.00
#
_symmetry.space_group_name_H-M   'P 1'
#
loop_
_entity.id
_entity.type
_entity.pdbx_description
1 polymer ?
#
loop_
_entity_poly.entity_id
_entity_poly.type
_entity_poly.pdbx_seq_one_letter_code
_entity_poly.pdbx_strand_id
1 'polypeptide(L)'
;ATTLYDFQILGNEYTTPLQVSLNNPVQLFPYAAYNYTVSAGAGVTPNGHPYNGTVVTMNFLPNQVWWDGVPVTALDYNFSLWWLDLGGFSSDPYNPSVQTIEIDPGVIVNYTAESQNPGLEWFGAATGLVATYVPPNDPYQITIYFNTTSVFNILNIYGVPILPEHILGKVQPASFASESASQYLPQELFSGPYVFGAWSSSQNYAQLYYFPSYFLANPYTYWISASQGTSAQFRFNAEVFNPSAFSSTSGGYFGSMSAVTTATGTLYVLNSQTLSQVASYPLTSLGNGTYVASIPTGSLPVGTYTLVAVLNWTGSPYMYFGNGQITSNEYTLHEYGTLTVTPMVTTTTTTTTTTTTTTTTTSSPTSVTKTSSPISGATILVVVLVVIALIFIAVAATTRRPTT
;
A
#
# COMPACT_ATOMS: atom_id res chain seq x y z
N ALA A 1 -18.56 4.14 -18.94
CA ALA A 1 -18.90 4.95 -17.75
C ALA A 1 -18.43 4.15 -16.54
N THR A 2 -17.22 4.43 -16.07
CA THR A 2 -16.73 3.99 -14.77
C THR A 2 -17.68 4.56 -13.71
N THR A 3 -18.21 3.70 -12.86
CA THR A 3 -19.11 4.12 -11.80
C THR A 3 -18.29 4.68 -10.63
N LEU A 4 -18.87 5.57 -9.83
CA LEU A 4 -18.25 6.10 -8.61
C LEU A 4 -17.72 4.98 -7.68
N TYR A 5 -18.34 3.80 -7.74
CA TYR A 5 -17.98 2.63 -6.95
C TYR A 5 -16.69 1.94 -7.43
N ASP A 6 -16.38 2.02 -8.72
CA ASP A 6 -15.16 1.41 -9.28
C ASP A 6 -13.92 2.13 -8.73
N PHE A 7 -13.95 3.47 -8.66
CA PHE A 7 -12.87 4.26 -8.05
C PHE A 7 -12.72 4.05 -6.55
N GLN A 8 -13.82 3.75 -5.85
CA GLN A 8 -13.76 3.42 -4.42
C GLN A 8 -13.08 2.08 -4.20
N ILE A 9 -13.32 1.09 -5.06
CA ILE A 9 -12.65 -0.21 -5.00
C ILE A 9 -11.18 -0.05 -5.35
N LEU A 10 -10.85 0.57 -6.48
CA LEU A 10 -9.47 0.79 -6.91
C LEU A 10 -8.65 1.60 -5.90
N GLY A 11 -9.26 2.57 -5.20
CA GLY A 11 -8.60 3.32 -4.14
C GLY A 11 -8.24 2.50 -2.88
N ASN A 12 -8.83 1.31 -2.71
CA ASN A 12 -8.46 0.34 -1.67
C ASN A 12 -7.38 -0.64 -2.15
N GLU A 13 -7.15 -0.72 -3.45
CA GLU A 13 -6.25 -1.68 -4.09
C GLU A 13 -4.94 -1.03 -4.49
N TYR A 14 -4.95 0.19 -5.01
CA TYR A 14 -3.73 0.93 -5.35
C TYR A 14 -3.18 1.75 -4.19
N THR A 15 -1.86 1.87 -4.14
CA THR A 15 -1.17 2.82 -3.28
C THR A 15 -0.70 4.02 -4.10
N THR A 16 -0.69 5.19 -3.49
CA THR A 16 -0.15 6.43 -4.06
C THR A 16 1.09 6.87 -3.26
N PRO A 17 1.96 7.73 -3.79
CA PRO A 17 3.08 8.27 -3.01
C PRO A 17 2.62 9.00 -1.75
N LEU A 18 1.61 9.86 -1.90
CA LEU A 18 1.09 10.72 -0.84
C LEU A 18 -0.45 10.67 -0.86
N GLN A 19 -1.08 11.11 0.22
CA GLN A 19 -2.54 11.24 0.30
C GLN A 19 -2.95 12.63 0.76
N VAL A 20 -4.21 13.00 0.50
CA VAL A 20 -4.81 14.22 1.05
C VAL A 20 -5.70 13.89 2.25
N SER A 21 -5.75 14.78 3.24
CA SER A 21 -6.74 14.64 4.30
C SER A 21 -8.14 14.91 3.75
N LEU A 22 -9.10 14.10 4.18
CA LEU A 22 -10.52 14.31 3.92
C LEU A 22 -11.01 15.71 4.33
N ASN A 23 -10.37 16.32 5.35
CA ASN A 23 -10.75 17.63 5.87
C ASN A 23 -9.90 18.78 5.28
N ASN A 24 -8.88 18.47 4.49
CA ASN A 24 -8.01 19.46 3.88
C ASN A 24 -7.37 18.92 2.58
N PRO A 25 -7.98 19.16 1.41
CA PRO A 25 -7.56 18.58 0.14
C PRO A 25 -6.24 19.18 -0.41
N VAL A 26 -5.65 20.17 0.26
CA VAL A 26 -4.34 20.73 -0.11
C VAL A 26 -3.22 20.33 0.84
N GLN A 27 -3.55 19.65 1.94
CA GLN A 27 -2.56 19.13 2.87
C GLN A 27 -2.19 17.70 2.46
N LEU A 28 -0.95 17.54 2.01
CA LEU A 28 -0.38 16.26 1.62
C LEU A 28 0.23 15.56 2.82
N PHE A 29 -0.14 14.30 3.00
CA PHE A 29 0.33 13.41 4.05
C PHE A 29 1.21 12.32 3.45
N PRO A 30 2.30 11.95 4.15
CA PRO A 30 3.07 10.76 3.82
C PRO A 30 2.18 9.52 3.68
N TYR A 31 2.48 8.71 2.68
CA TYR A 31 1.82 7.44 2.45
C TYR A 31 2.88 6.39 2.03
N ALA A 32 2.94 5.94 0.78
CA ALA A 32 4.07 5.13 0.30
C ALA A 32 5.41 5.90 0.40
N ALA A 33 5.38 7.20 0.10
CA ALA A 33 6.48 8.11 0.37
C ALA A 33 6.35 8.64 1.81
N TYR A 34 7.30 8.28 2.68
CA TYR A 34 7.29 8.67 4.09
C TYR A 34 7.71 10.13 4.31
N ASN A 35 8.40 10.72 3.33
CA ASN A 35 8.68 12.15 3.29
C ASN A 35 8.81 12.64 1.85
N TYR A 36 8.74 13.96 1.70
CA TYR A 36 9.02 14.62 0.43
C TYR A 36 9.56 16.04 0.67
N THR A 37 10.25 16.57 -0.33
CA THR A 37 10.67 17.97 -0.39
C THR A 37 10.27 18.59 -1.72
N VAL A 38 9.83 19.85 -1.69
CA VAL A 38 9.56 20.64 -2.89
C VAL A 38 10.46 21.86 -2.87
N SER A 39 11.22 22.05 -3.95
CA SER A 39 12.09 23.19 -4.14
C SER A 39 11.95 23.74 -5.56
N ALA A 40 12.57 24.90 -5.83
CA ALA A 40 12.69 25.44 -7.17
C ALA A 40 14.17 25.53 -7.54
N GLY A 41 14.49 25.31 -8.82
CA GLY A 41 15.85 25.39 -9.31
C GLY A 41 15.92 25.29 -10.83
N ALA A 42 17.12 25.48 -11.37
CA ALA A 42 17.42 25.30 -12.78
C ALA A 42 18.77 24.62 -12.94
N GLY A 43 18.94 23.81 -13.98
CA GLY A 43 20.15 23.08 -14.23
C GLY A 43 19.98 21.95 -15.23
N VAL A 44 20.84 20.95 -15.09
CA VAL A 44 20.80 19.71 -15.88
C VAL A 44 20.66 18.56 -14.89
N THR A 45 19.72 17.66 -15.14
CA THR A 45 19.48 16.48 -14.31
C THR A 45 20.63 15.47 -14.41
N PRO A 46 20.73 14.50 -13.47
CA PRO A 46 21.76 13.45 -13.54
C PRO A 46 21.74 12.62 -14.82
N ASN A 47 20.59 12.45 -15.46
CA ASN A 47 20.42 11.82 -16.78
C ASN A 47 20.62 12.77 -17.97
N GLY A 48 21.05 14.02 -17.74
CA GLY A 48 21.50 14.94 -18.79
C GLY A 48 20.42 15.85 -19.37
N HIS A 49 19.24 15.94 -18.76
CA HIS A 49 18.12 16.73 -19.27
C HIS A 49 18.05 18.12 -18.61
N PRO A 50 17.85 19.21 -19.37
CA PRO A 50 17.71 20.53 -18.80
C PRO A 50 16.38 20.66 -18.04
N TYR A 51 16.40 21.37 -16.91
CA TYR A 51 15.20 21.73 -16.16
C TYR A 51 15.29 23.17 -15.66
N ASN A 52 14.13 23.80 -15.45
CA ASN A 52 14.02 25.16 -14.90
C ASN A 52 12.65 25.33 -14.26
N GLY A 53 12.51 24.93 -13.00
CA GLY A 53 11.23 24.90 -12.34
C GLY A 53 11.25 24.19 -11.01
N THR A 54 10.14 23.52 -10.69
CA THR A 54 9.98 22.75 -9.46
C THR A 54 10.82 21.47 -9.50
N VAL A 55 11.44 21.15 -8.37
CA VAL A 55 12.09 19.86 -8.11
C VAL A 55 11.40 19.23 -6.91
N VAL A 56 10.87 18.03 -7.09
CA VAL A 56 10.23 17.24 -6.03
C VAL A 56 11.09 16.01 -5.76
N THR A 57 11.49 15.80 -4.51
CA THR A 57 12.14 14.56 -4.08
C THR A 57 11.22 13.82 -3.13
N MET A 58 11.02 12.53 -3.36
CA MET A 58 10.22 11.65 -2.50
C MET A 58 11.08 10.48 -2.03
N ASN A 59 10.94 10.12 -0.76
CA ASN A 59 11.58 8.94 -0.20
C ASN A 59 10.50 7.93 0.20
N PHE A 60 10.58 6.72 -0.37
CA PHE A 60 9.65 5.62 -0.24
C PHE A 60 10.00 4.72 0.95
N LEU A 61 8.98 4.06 1.49
CA LEU A 61 9.11 3.10 2.58
C LEU A 61 9.75 1.79 2.09
N PRO A 62 10.88 1.33 2.67
CA PRO A 62 11.52 0.09 2.22
C PRO A 62 10.75 -1.20 2.51
N ASN A 63 9.76 -1.17 3.41
CA ASN A 63 8.97 -2.33 3.82
C ASN A 63 7.64 -2.49 3.06
N GLN A 64 7.38 -1.64 2.07
CA GLN A 64 6.21 -1.78 1.22
C GLN A 64 6.42 -2.94 0.23
N VAL A 65 5.36 -3.72 0.01
CA VAL A 65 5.34 -4.85 -0.93
C VAL A 65 4.07 -4.85 -1.76
N TRP A 66 4.18 -5.30 -3.00
CA TRP A 66 3.07 -5.71 -3.84
C TRP A 66 2.38 -6.94 -3.24
N TRP A 67 1.14 -7.23 -3.63
CA TRP A 67 0.42 -8.39 -3.10
C TRP A 67 1.07 -9.74 -3.44
N ASP A 68 1.96 -9.79 -4.43
CA ASP A 68 2.74 -10.98 -4.78
C ASP A 68 4.03 -11.14 -3.94
N GLY A 69 4.34 -10.15 -3.09
CA GLY A 69 5.53 -10.12 -2.23
C GLY A 69 6.76 -9.44 -2.84
N VAL A 70 6.68 -8.90 -4.06
CA VAL A 70 7.76 -8.07 -4.63
C VAL A 70 7.82 -6.73 -3.88
N PRO A 71 9.00 -6.22 -3.48
CA PRO A 71 9.11 -4.90 -2.87
C PRO A 71 8.52 -3.79 -3.76
N VAL A 72 7.86 -2.79 -3.18
CA VAL A 72 7.50 -1.58 -3.93
C VAL A 72 8.63 -0.56 -3.77
N THR A 73 9.07 0.01 -4.88
CA THR A 73 10.22 0.92 -4.94
C THR A 73 9.86 2.23 -5.65
N ALA A 74 10.79 3.16 -5.65
CA ALA A 74 10.66 4.39 -6.43
C ALA A 74 10.79 4.14 -7.95
N LEU A 75 11.30 2.96 -8.37
CA LEU A 75 11.34 2.55 -9.77
C LEU A 75 9.93 2.25 -10.31
N ASP A 76 9.08 1.59 -9.51
CA ASP A 76 7.67 1.37 -9.84
C ASP A 76 6.93 2.70 -10.07
N TYR A 77 7.18 3.68 -9.21
CA TYR A 77 6.57 5.00 -9.36
C TYR A 77 7.15 5.77 -10.55
N ASN A 78 8.47 5.68 -10.79
CA ASN A 78 9.09 6.22 -11.99
C ASN A 78 8.44 5.66 -13.26
N PHE A 79 8.32 4.33 -13.34
CA PHE A 79 7.61 3.63 -14.41
C PHE A 79 6.18 4.17 -14.59
N SER A 80 5.43 4.31 -13.49
CA SER A 80 4.05 4.82 -13.50
C SER A 80 3.93 6.20 -14.14
N LEU A 81 4.85 7.12 -13.82
CA LEU A 81 4.84 8.50 -14.35
C LEU A 81 4.95 8.54 -15.88
N TRP A 82 5.77 7.65 -16.44
CA TRP A 82 6.02 7.60 -17.88
C TRP A 82 5.05 6.70 -18.65
N TRP A 83 4.66 5.56 -18.07
CA TRP A 83 3.73 4.63 -18.67
C TRP A 83 2.32 5.25 -18.83
N LEU A 84 1.91 6.11 -17.89
CA LEU A 84 0.66 6.86 -17.94
C LEU A 84 0.75 8.18 -18.73
N ASP A 85 1.94 8.52 -19.27
CA ASP A 85 2.24 9.79 -19.95
C ASP A 85 1.70 11.03 -19.22
N LEU A 86 2.13 11.23 -17.98
CA LEU A 86 1.70 12.39 -17.19
C LEU A 86 2.10 13.74 -17.82
N GLY A 87 3.18 13.77 -18.60
CA GLY A 87 3.60 14.96 -19.32
C GLY A 87 2.67 15.33 -20.48
N GLY A 88 1.91 14.35 -21.00
CA GLY A 88 1.01 14.52 -22.14
C GLY A 88 1.78 14.87 -23.40
N PHE A 89 2.93 14.24 -23.61
CA PHE A 89 3.78 14.58 -24.73
C PHE A 89 3.17 14.07 -26.03
N SER A 90 3.40 14.79 -27.13
CA SER A 90 3.02 14.36 -28.48
C SER A 90 4.20 13.75 -29.26
N SER A 91 5.41 13.90 -28.72
CA SER A 91 6.69 13.39 -29.20
C SER A 91 7.64 13.21 -28.01
N ASP A 92 8.76 12.50 -28.19
CA ASP A 92 9.78 12.34 -27.16
C ASP A 92 10.21 13.72 -26.61
N PRO A 93 10.07 13.97 -25.29
CA PRO A 93 10.42 15.25 -24.68
C PRO A 93 11.92 15.58 -24.79
N TYR A 94 12.76 14.58 -25.01
CA TYR A 94 14.21 14.72 -25.15
C TYR A 94 14.67 14.76 -26.60
N ASN A 95 13.87 14.25 -27.53
CA ASN A 95 14.11 14.32 -28.96
C ASN A 95 12.79 14.49 -29.74
N PRO A 96 12.31 15.72 -29.98
CA PRO A 96 11.03 15.96 -30.64
C PRO A 96 10.90 15.40 -32.06
N SER A 97 12.00 14.97 -32.69
CA SER A 97 11.97 14.30 -34.00
C SER A 97 11.61 12.81 -33.90
N VAL A 98 11.57 12.26 -32.69
CA VAL A 98 11.20 10.88 -32.39
C VAL A 98 9.85 10.92 -31.66
N GLN A 99 8.90 10.09 -32.07
CA GLN A 99 7.55 10.07 -31.48
C GLN A 99 7.41 9.09 -30.33
N THR A 100 8.50 8.42 -29.99
CA THR A 100 8.52 7.26 -29.10
C THR A 100 9.67 7.37 -28.12
N ILE A 101 9.46 6.90 -26.90
CA ILE A 101 10.55 6.69 -25.92
C ILE A 101 10.48 5.26 -25.40
N GLU A 102 11.64 4.61 -25.28
CA GLU A 102 11.76 3.35 -24.58
C GLU A 102 11.95 3.66 -23.09
N ILE A 103 10.91 3.39 -22.29
CA ILE A 103 10.94 3.62 -20.83
C ILE A 103 11.52 2.42 -20.07
N ASP A 104 11.55 1.27 -20.74
CA ASP A 104 11.94 -0.05 -20.25
C ASP A 104 12.24 -0.94 -21.48
N PRO A 105 13.28 -1.81 -21.48
CA PRO A 105 13.54 -2.83 -22.50
C PRO A 105 12.29 -3.49 -23.12
N GLY A 106 11.95 -3.05 -24.33
CA GLY A 106 10.83 -3.54 -25.10
C GLY A 106 9.49 -2.85 -24.84
N VAL A 107 9.41 -1.87 -23.93
CA VAL A 107 8.26 -0.98 -23.72
C VAL A 107 8.54 0.38 -24.32
N ILE A 108 7.72 0.73 -25.31
CA ILE A 108 7.88 1.91 -26.14
C ILE A 108 6.61 2.74 -26.02
N VAL A 109 6.69 3.81 -25.23
CA VAL A 109 5.60 4.78 -25.17
C VAL A 109 5.58 5.54 -26.48
N ASN A 110 4.50 5.43 -27.25
CA ASN A 110 4.29 6.19 -28.48
C ASN A 110 3.41 7.39 -28.17
N TYR A 111 4.04 8.53 -27.94
CA TYR A 111 3.39 9.78 -27.59
C TYR A 111 2.35 10.27 -28.61
N THR A 112 2.57 9.98 -29.90
CA THR A 112 1.56 10.30 -30.92
C THR A 112 0.33 9.40 -30.79
N ALA A 113 0.51 8.09 -30.56
CA ALA A 113 -0.60 7.17 -30.34
C ALA A 113 -1.34 7.45 -29.02
N GLU A 114 -0.61 7.68 -27.92
CA GLU A 114 -1.19 8.07 -26.63
C GLU A 114 -1.97 9.38 -26.74
N SER A 115 -1.45 10.39 -27.44
CA SER A 115 -2.21 11.64 -27.67
C SER A 115 -3.49 11.46 -28.49
N GLN A 116 -3.57 10.43 -29.34
CA GLN A 116 -4.74 10.11 -30.15
C GLN A 116 -5.77 9.27 -29.39
N ASN A 117 -5.33 8.50 -28.39
CA ASN A 117 -6.18 7.68 -27.53
C ASN A 117 -5.76 7.86 -26.07
N PRO A 118 -5.91 9.07 -25.50
CA PRO A 118 -5.36 9.36 -24.19
C PRO A 118 -6.03 8.49 -23.13
N GLY A 119 -5.22 7.90 -22.25
CA GLY A 119 -5.71 7.37 -20.99
C GLY A 119 -6.53 8.44 -20.28
N LEU A 120 -7.77 8.12 -19.92
CA LEU A 120 -8.82 9.11 -19.67
C LEU A 120 -8.55 10.09 -18.49
N GLU A 121 -7.62 9.79 -17.58
CA GLU A 121 -7.47 10.55 -16.32
C GLU A 121 -6.07 11.07 -15.99
N TRP A 122 -4.99 10.47 -16.52
CA TRP A 122 -3.60 10.82 -16.14
C TRP A 122 -2.80 11.47 -17.27
N PHE A 123 -3.21 11.27 -18.53
CA PHE A 123 -2.54 11.85 -19.69
C PHE A 123 -2.48 13.38 -19.58
N GLY A 124 -1.27 13.94 -19.60
CA GLY A 124 -1.06 15.38 -19.53
C GLY A 124 -1.47 16.03 -18.20
N ALA A 125 -1.69 15.25 -17.13
CA ALA A 125 -2.03 15.80 -15.82
C ALA A 125 -0.89 16.67 -15.23
N ALA A 126 0.35 16.43 -15.64
CA ALA A 126 1.56 17.10 -15.20
C ALA A 126 2.38 17.65 -16.37
N THR A 127 1.79 18.51 -17.21
CA THR A 127 2.42 19.08 -18.44
C THR A 127 3.78 19.79 -18.26
N GLY A 128 4.15 20.14 -17.03
CA GLY A 128 5.46 20.71 -16.73
C GLY A 128 6.55 19.66 -16.45
N LEU A 129 6.20 18.37 -16.34
CA LEU A 129 7.13 17.27 -16.09
C LEU A 129 8.14 17.23 -17.24
N VAL A 130 9.44 17.14 -16.92
CA VAL A 130 10.49 17.03 -17.94
C VAL A 130 11.44 15.88 -17.72
N ALA A 131 11.64 15.44 -16.48
CA ALA A 131 12.54 14.33 -16.18
C ALA A 131 12.26 13.74 -14.80
N THR A 132 12.71 12.51 -14.61
CA THR A 132 12.77 11.82 -13.33
C THR A 132 14.15 11.20 -13.16
N TYR A 133 14.54 10.92 -11.92
CA TYR A 133 15.78 10.24 -11.58
C TYR A 133 15.63 9.44 -10.31
N VAL A 134 15.89 8.14 -10.39
CA VAL A 134 16.06 7.24 -9.25
C VAL A 134 17.55 6.93 -9.14
N PRO A 135 18.22 7.16 -7.99
CA PRO A 135 19.63 6.84 -7.82
C PRO A 135 19.90 5.32 -7.94
N PRO A 136 20.96 4.87 -8.64
CA PRO A 136 21.26 3.44 -8.80
C PRO A 136 21.49 2.67 -7.49
N ASN A 137 21.90 3.38 -6.44
CA ASN A 137 22.22 2.84 -5.12
C ASN A 137 21.16 3.14 -4.05
N ASP A 138 20.03 3.75 -4.44
CA ASP A 138 18.91 4.04 -3.55
C ASP A 138 17.59 3.88 -4.32
N PRO A 139 17.05 2.65 -4.44
CA PRO A 139 15.83 2.39 -5.18
C PRO A 139 14.59 2.97 -4.48
N TYR A 140 14.73 3.55 -3.29
CA TYR A 140 13.62 4.13 -2.53
C TYR A 140 13.59 5.66 -2.60
N GLN A 141 14.42 6.28 -3.44
CA GLN A 141 14.36 7.72 -3.69
C GLN A 141 14.09 8.02 -5.15
N ILE A 142 13.21 8.99 -5.41
CA ILE A 142 13.02 9.57 -6.74
C ILE A 142 13.10 11.09 -6.65
N THR A 143 13.75 11.70 -7.63
CA THR A 143 13.68 13.13 -7.91
C THR A 143 12.94 13.37 -9.22
N ILE A 144 11.99 14.29 -9.20
CA ILE A 144 11.07 14.61 -10.30
C ILE A 144 11.25 16.09 -10.62
N TYR A 145 11.52 16.38 -11.90
CA TYR A 145 11.92 17.68 -12.38
C TYR A 145 10.85 18.27 -13.29
N PHE A 146 10.56 19.55 -13.09
CA PHE A 146 9.59 20.31 -13.87
C PHE A 146 10.26 21.53 -14.54
N ASN A 147 9.72 21.98 -15.68
CA ASN A 147 10.05 23.26 -16.32
C ASN A 147 9.10 24.40 -15.93
N THR A 148 8.15 24.13 -15.04
CA THR A 148 7.25 25.10 -14.44
C THR A 148 7.59 25.26 -12.97
N THR A 149 7.46 26.48 -12.44
CA THR A 149 7.59 26.72 -10.99
C THR A 149 6.19 26.87 -10.39
N SER A 150 5.66 25.80 -9.80
CA SER A 150 4.31 25.79 -9.24
C SER A 150 4.14 24.78 -8.11
N VAL A 151 3.40 25.15 -7.07
CA VAL A 151 2.96 24.18 -6.04
C VAL A 151 1.98 23.15 -6.60
N PHE A 152 1.31 23.46 -7.71
CA PHE A 152 0.43 22.50 -8.39
C PHE A 152 1.21 21.32 -9.00
N ASN A 153 2.53 21.46 -9.22
CA ASN A 153 3.33 20.36 -9.75
C ASN A 153 3.32 19.14 -8.83
N ILE A 154 3.40 19.33 -7.51
CA ILE A 154 3.26 18.20 -6.56
C ILE A 154 1.80 17.71 -6.51
N LEU A 155 0.81 18.59 -6.62
CA LEU A 155 -0.61 18.21 -6.65
C LEU A 155 -1.00 17.42 -7.91
N ASN A 156 -0.20 17.46 -8.96
CA ASN A 156 -0.44 16.67 -10.17
C ASN A 156 0.15 15.26 -10.10
N ILE A 157 1.03 14.99 -9.13
CA ILE A 157 1.75 13.71 -9.03
C ILE A 157 1.47 12.96 -7.72
N TYR A 158 1.04 13.64 -6.66
CA TYR A 158 0.90 13.06 -5.31
C TYR A 158 0.00 11.80 -5.25
N GLY A 159 -1.08 11.81 -6.04
CA GLY A 159 -2.15 10.82 -6.02
C GLY A 159 -2.15 9.88 -7.22
N VAL A 160 -1.06 9.86 -7.99
CA VAL A 160 -0.90 8.94 -9.12
C VAL A 160 -0.73 7.52 -8.55
N PRO A 161 -1.50 6.53 -9.04
CA PRO A 161 -1.34 5.16 -8.59
C PRO A 161 0.06 4.66 -8.95
N ILE A 162 0.69 3.95 -8.02
CA ILE A 162 1.92 3.22 -8.30
C ILE A 162 1.51 1.95 -9.04
N LEU A 163 2.17 1.66 -10.15
CA LEU A 163 1.96 0.52 -11.03
C LEU A 163 3.14 -0.45 -10.93
N PRO A 164 2.90 -1.78 -11.04
CA PRO A 164 3.93 -2.81 -10.88
C PRO A 164 4.82 -2.89 -12.12
N GLU A 165 6.00 -2.27 -12.08
CA GLU A 165 6.96 -2.29 -13.21
C GLU A 165 7.35 -3.73 -13.55
N HIS A 166 7.47 -4.60 -12.55
CA HIS A 166 7.87 -6.00 -12.78
C HIS A 166 6.83 -6.83 -13.53
N ILE A 167 5.58 -6.34 -13.65
CA ILE A 167 4.50 -6.95 -14.41
C ILE A 167 4.25 -6.19 -15.72
N LEU A 168 4.07 -4.87 -15.62
CA LEU A 168 3.68 -4.01 -16.74
C LEU A 168 4.87 -3.47 -17.56
N GLY A 169 6.10 -3.64 -17.08
CA GLY A 169 7.34 -3.27 -17.77
C GLY A 169 7.62 -4.05 -19.06
N LYS A 170 6.69 -4.88 -19.53
CA LYS A 170 6.73 -5.48 -20.89
C LYS A 170 5.46 -5.23 -21.68
N VAL A 171 4.56 -4.42 -21.16
CA VAL A 171 3.21 -4.20 -21.67
C VAL A 171 3.14 -2.77 -22.20
N GLN A 172 2.81 -2.63 -23.47
CA GLN A 172 2.60 -1.32 -24.07
C GLN A 172 1.29 -0.71 -23.55
N PRO A 173 1.27 0.57 -23.14
CA PRO A 173 0.05 1.20 -22.62
C PRO A 173 -1.14 1.08 -23.59
N ALA A 174 -0.92 1.40 -24.87
CA ALA A 174 -1.92 1.24 -25.93
C ALA A 174 -2.43 -0.20 -26.11
N SER A 175 -1.60 -1.21 -25.84
CA SER A 175 -2.04 -2.62 -25.92
C SER A 175 -2.93 -2.97 -24.74
N PHE A 176 -2.53 -2.62 -23.51
CA PHE A 176 -3.27 -2.90 -22.29
C PHE A 176 -4.73 -2.41 -22.36
N ALA A 177 -4.96 -1.21 -22.87
CA ALA A 177 -6.31 -0.64 -23.03
C ALA A 177 -7.23 -1.42 -23.99
N SER A 178 -6.67 -2.25 -24.87
CA SER A 178 -7.40 -3.02 -25.88
C SER A 178 -7.47 -4.52 -25.58
N GLU A 179 -6.87 -4.96 -24.47
CA GLU A 179 -6.79 -6.36 -24.10
C GLU A 179 -8.14 -6.94 -23.65
N SER A 180 -8.36 -8.21 -23.96
CA SER A 180 -9.47 -8.97 -23.38
C SER A 180 -9.24 -9.26 -21.90
N ALA A 181 -10.30 -9.58 -21.15
CA ALA A 181 -10.18 -9.96 -19.73
C ALA A 181 -9.17 -11.07 -19.48
N SER A 182 -9.10 -12.10 -20.32
CA SER A 182 -8.12 -13.17 -20.18
C SER A 182 -6.66 -12.72 -20.35
N GLN A 183 -6.41 -11.56 -20.97
CA GLN A 183 -5.09 -11.03 -21.22
C GLN A 183 -4.65 -10.05 -20.12
N TYR A 184 -5.51 -9.12 -19.71
CA TYR A 184 -5.13 -8.10 -18.73
C TYR A 184 -5.22 -8.62 -17.28
N LEU A 185 -6.12 -9.56 -16.95
CA LEU A 185 -6.28 -10.02 -15.57
C LEU A 185 -5.00 -10.66 -14.97
N PRO A 186 -4.20 -11.45 -15.71
CA PRO A 186 -2.88 -11.90 -15.24
C PRO A 186 -1.85 -10.80 -15.02
N GLN A 187 -2.15 -9.56 -15.39
CA GLN A 187 -1.28 -8.39 -15.24
C GLN A 187 -1.78 -7.45 -14.13
N GLU A 188 -2.97 -7.70 -13.58
CA GLU A 188 -3.54 -6.94 -12.47
C GLU A 188 -2.87 -7.32 -11.16
N LEU A 189 -2.05 -6.42 -10.64
CA LEU A 189 -1.37 -6.56 -9.37
C LEU A 189 -1.33 -5.19 -8.68
N PHE A 190 -1.60 -5.20 -7.38
CA PHE A 190 -1.80 -3.99 -6.61
C PHE A 190 -1.04 -4.04 -5.27
N SER A 191 -0.98 -2.92 -4.56
CA SER A 191 -0.12 -2.74 -3.37
C SER A 191 -0.86 -2.21 -2.13
N GLY A 192 -2.16 -1.96 -2.26
CA GLY A 192 -3.00 -1.33 -1.27
C GLY A 192 -3.43 -2.26 -0.14
N PRO A 193 -4.20 -1.73 0.83
CA PRO A 193 -4.58 -2.45 2.04
C PRO A 193 -5.54 -3.62 1.84
N TYR A 194 -6.20 -3.74 0.69
CA TYR A 194 -7.22 -4.76 0.48
C TYR A 194 -7.05 -5.51 -0.84
N VAL A 195 -6.69 -6.78 -0.77
CA VAL A 195 -6.52 -7.71 -1.90
C VAL A 195 -7.85 -8.00 -2.60
N PHE A 196 -7.85 -7.96 -3.93
CA PHE A 196 -8.99 -8.35 -4.75
C PHE A 196 -9.39 -9.81 -4.48
N GLY A 197 -10.64 -10.02 -4.08
CA GLY A 197 -11.22 -11.34 -3.91
C GLY A 197 -12.07 -11.75 -5.11
N ALA A 198 -13.14 -10.99 -5.36
CA ALA A 198 -14.07 -11.28 -6.44
C ALA A 198 -14.86 -10.04 -6.86
N TRP A 199 -15.34 -10.05 -8.09
CA TRP A 199 -16.31 -9.07 -8.60
C TRP A 199 -17.36 -9.78 -9.44
N SER A 200 -18.62 -9.47 -9.20
CA SER A 200 -19.75 -9.99 -9.97
C SER A 200 -20.75 -8.88 -10.26
N SER A 201 -20.82 -8.44 -11.51
CA SER A 201 -21.88 -7.53 -11.95
C SER A 201 -23.26 -8.18 -11.92
N SER A 202 -23.36 -9.48 -12.21
CA SER A 202 -24.63 -10.22 -12.20
C SER A 202 -25.19 -10.41 -10.79
N GLN A 203 -24.32 -10.55 -9.79
CA GLN A 203 -24.70 -10.66 -8.38
C GLN A 203 -24.55 -9.33 -7.61
N ASN A 204 -24.11 -8.27 -8.28
CA ASN A 204 -23.95 -6.92 -7.77
C ASN A 204 -23.10 -6.83 -6.49
N TYR A 205 -21.91 -7.43 -6.49
CA TYR A 205 -20.96 -7.30 -5.39
C TYR A 205 -19.50 -7.23 -5.87
N ALA A 206 -18.68 -6.61 -5.02
CA ALA A 206 -17.23 -6.73 -5.03
C ALA A 206 -16.77 -7.20 -3.65
N GLN A 207 -15.76 -8.06 -3.61
CA GLN A 207 -15.21 -8.64 -2.41
C GLN A 207 -13.72 -8.34 -2.37
N LEU A 208 -13.28 -7.78 -1.25
CA LEU A 208 -11.88 -7.51 -0.95
C LEU A 208 -11.51 -8.14 0.40
N TYR A 209 -10.25 -8.53 0.55
CA TYR A 209 -9.71 -9.10 1.78
C TYR A 209 -8.58 -8.21 2.31
N TYR A 210 -8.49 -8.04 3.61
CA TYR A 210 -7.38 -7.28 4.20
C TYR A 210 -6.03 -7.92 3.84
N PHE A 211 -5.09 -7.10 3.36
CA PHE A 211 -3.72 -7.51 3.05
C PHE A 211 -2.84 -7.39 4.30
N PRO A 212 -2.42 -8.50 4.92
CA PRO A 212 -1.74 -8.44 6.21
C PRO A 212 -0.37 -7.76 6.18
N SER A 213 0.33 -7.82 5.04
CA SER A 213 1.65 -7.21 4.84
C SER A 213 1.62 -5.73 4.49
N TYR A 214 0.45 -5.11 4.47
CA TYR A 214 0.30 -3.70 4.23
C TYR A 214 1.12 -2.86 5.24
N PHE A 215 1.87 -1.88 4.76
CA PHE A 215 2.87 -1.15 5.57
C PHE A 215 2.27 -0.26 6.68
N LEU A 216 0.97 0.05 6.62
CA LEU A 216 0.22 0.71 7.72
C LEU A 216 -0.74 -0.27 8.42
N ALA A 217 -0.42 -1.55 8.39
CA ALA A 217 -1.18 -2.57 9.11
C ALA A 217 -1.35 -2.22 10.58
N ASN A 218 -2.58 -2.38 11.09
CA ASN A 218 -2.84 -2.19 12.50
C ASN A 218 -2.41 -3.45 13.27
N PRO A 219 -1.35 -3.43 14.10
CA PRO A 219 -0.87 -4.61 14.82
C PRO A 219 -1.87 -5.13 15.88
N TYR A 220 -2.94 -4.38 16.18
CA TYR A 220 -3.97 -4.82 17.11
C TYR A 220 -5.02 -5.75 16.47
N THR A 221 -5.00 -5.94 15.15
CA THR A 221 -5.87 -6.92 14.48
C THR A 221 -5.52 -8.35 14.86
N TYR A 222 -4.27 -8.60 15.26
CA TYR A 222 -3.81 -9.88 15.76
C TYR A 222 -3.17 -9.74 17.15
N TRP A 223 -3.94 -10.07 18.18
CA TRP A 223 -3.56 -9.91 19.58
C TRP A 223 -3.36 -11.26 20.27
N ILE A 224 -2.20 -11.44 20.91
CA ILE A 224 -1.90 -12.58 21.77
C ILE A 224 -1.53 -12.11 23.19
N SER A 225 -1.79 -12.95 24.19
CA SER A 225 -1.42 -12.66 25.57
C SER A 225 -0.82 -13.90 26.24
N ALA A 226 0.14 -13.68 27.13
CA ALA A 226 0.77 -14.74 27.90
C ALA A 226 1.24 -14.20 29.25
N SER A 227 1.17 -15.02 30.30
CA SER A 227 1.76 -14.68 31.58
C SER A 227 3.29 -14.70 31.51
N GLN A 228 3.95 -13.84 32.27
CA GLN A 228 5.39 -13.83 32.40
C GLN A 228 5.90 -15.20 32.88
N GLY A 229 6.97 -15.71 32.26
CA GLY A 229 7.53 -17.03 32.56
C GLY A 229 6.94 -18.19 31.77
N THR A 230 5.98 -17.95 30.86
CA THR A 230 5.44 -18.96 29.94
C THR A 230 5.95 -18.73 28.51
N SER A 231 5.32 -19.36 27.52
CA SER A 231 5.58 -19.09 26.10
C SER A 231 4.28 -18.71 25.39
N ALA A 232 4.31 -17.59 24.66
CA ALA A 232 3.26 -17.25 23.70
C ALA A 232 3.54 -17.92 22.35
N GLN A 233 2.50 -18.07 21.51
CA GLN A 233 2.63 -18.55 20.13
C GLN A 233 2.10 -17.46 19.19
N PHE A 234 2.91 -17.08 18.20
CA PHE A 234 2.51 -16.19 17.13
C PHE A 234 2.38 -17.01 15.85
N ARG A 235 1.17 -17.20 15.34
CA ARG A 235 0.86 -18.09 14.21
C ARG A 235 0.04 -17.36 13.16
N PHE A 236 0.46 -17.45 11.91
CA PHE A 236 -0.24 -16.83 10.77
C PHE A 236 -0.11 -17.70 9.51
N ASN A 237 -0.90 -17.37 8.48
CA ASN A 237 -0.81 -17.97 7.16
C ASN A 237 -0.18 -16.95 6.20
N ALA A 238 0.94 -17.30 5.59
CA ALA A 238 1.58 -16.51 4.55
C ALA A 238 1.01 -16.92 3.19
N GLU A 239 0.31 -16.00 2.56
CA GLU A 239 -0.27 -16.15 1.22
C GLU A 239 0.01 -14.89 0.40
N VAL A 240 0.29 -15.08 -0.87
CA VAL A 240 0.49 -14.00 -1.85
C VAL A 240 -0.55 -14.06 -2.95
N PHE A 241 -0.89 -12.91 -3.51
CA PHE A 241 -1.74 -12.85 -4.69
C PHE A 241 -1.07 -13.51 -5.88
N ASN A 242 -1.81 -14.33 -6.60
CA ASN A 242 -1.34 -15.02 -7.79
C ASN A 242 -2.12 -14.51 -9.01
N PRO A 243 -1.61 -13.47 -9.69
CA PRO A 243 -2.30 -12.88 -10.83
C PRO A 243 -2.40 -13.90 -11.99
N SER A 244 -1.44 -14.81 -12.16
CA SER A 244 -1.52 -15.84 -13.20
C SER A 244 -2.67 -16.85 -13.03
N ALA A 245 -3.21 -16.97 -11.81
CA ALA A 245 -4.33 -17.84 -11.48
C ALA A 245 -5.66 -17.08 -11.37
N PHE A 246 -5.68 -15.80 -11.78
CA PHE A 246 -6.90 -15.01 -11.87
C PHE A 246 -7.88 -15.65 -12.85
N SER A 247 -9.14 -15.82 -12.45
CA SER A 247 -10.16 -16.45 -13.30
C SER A 247 -11.28 -15.51 -13.70
N SER A 248 -11.77 -15.70 -14.93
CA SER A 248 -12.96 -15.04 -15.46
C SER A 248 -13.99 -16.09 -15.85
N THR A 249 -15.22 -15.93 -15.36
CA THR A 249 -16.37 -16.76 -15.70
C THR A 249 -17.55 -15.88 -16.07
N SER A 250 -18.64 -16.47 -16.56
CA SER A 250 -19.91 -15.72 -16.75
C SER A 250 -20.45 -15.12 -15.45
N GLY A 251 -20.05 -15.65 -14.29
CA GLY A 251 -20.41 -15.15 -12.97
C GLY A 251 -19.59 -13.96 -12.50
N GLY A 252 -18.48 -13.63 -13.16
CA GLY A 252 -17.58 -12.55 -12.76
C GLY A 252 -16.10 -12.93 -12.74
N TYR A 253 -15.35 -12.14 -12.00
CA TYR A 253 -13.89 -12.17 -11.86
C TYR A 253 -13.51 -12.65 -10.46
N PHE A 254 -12.53 -13.53 -10.35
CA PHE A 254 -12.09 -14.09 -9.06
C PHE A 254 -10.57 -14.09 -8.96
N GLY A 255 -10.07 -13.45 -7.92
CA GLY A 255 -8.67 -13.45 -7.54
C GLY A 255 -8.25 -14.81 -6.98
N SER A 256 -6.95 -15.02 -6.90
CA SER A 256 -6.37 -16.26 -6.40
C SER A 256 -5.19 -15.96 -5.48
N MET A 257 -5.10 -16.71 -4.38
CA MET A 257 -4.00 -16.63 -3.43
C MET A 257 -3.17 -17.92 -3.49
N SER A 258 -1.87 -17.81 -3.27
CA SER A 258 -0.94 -18.93 -3.24
C SER A 258 -0.16 -18.94 -1.93
N ALA A 259 -0.13 -20.10 -1.28
CA ALA A 259 0.59 -20.28 -0.02
C ALA A 259 2.11 -20.16 -0.22
N VAL A 260 2.77 -19.39 0.64
CA VAL A 260 4.24 -19.24 0.62
C VAL A 260 4.86 -20.38 1.43
N THR A 261 5.37 -21.41 0.75
CA THR A 261 5.83 -22.66 1.41
C THR A 261 7.33 -22.79 1.61
N THR A 262 8.14 -21.96 0.93
CA THR A 262 9.60 -22.04 0.89
C THR A 262 10.30 -20.90 1.62
N ALA A 263 9.58 -20.09 2.39
CA ALA A 263 10.15 -18.93 3.05
C ALA A 263 10.94 -19.29 4.31
N THR A 264 11.93 -18.46 4.58
CA THR A 264 12.59 -18.36 5.88
C THR A 264 12.13 -17.08 6.55
N GLY A 265 12.04 -17.05 7.88
CA GLY A 265 11.54 -15.86 8.53
C GLY A 265 11.97 -15.69 9.96
N THR A 266 11.88 -14.45 10.41
CA THR A 266 12.18 -14.03 11.78
C THR A 266 11.01 -13.23 12.31
N LEU A 267 10.58 -13.55 13.53
CA LEU A 267 9.70 -12.71 14.32
C LEU A 267 10.55 -11.77 15.17
N TYR A 268 10.36 -10.47 14.99
CA TYR A 268 10.91 -9.42 15.84
C TYR A 268 9.88 -9.03 16.90
N VAL A 269 10.34 -8.95 18.15
CA VAL A 269 9.57 -8.41 19.27
C VAL A 269 10.13 -7.03 19.58
N LEU A 270 9.29 -6.01 19.44
CA LEU A 270 9.63 -4.61 19.63
C LEU A 270 8.94 -4.08 20.88
N ASN A 271 9.62 -3.21 21.62
CA ASN A 271 8.95 -2.42 22.65
C ASN A 271 7.91 -1.50 21.99
N SER A 272 6.66 -1.54 22.45
CA SER A 272 5.55 -0.82 21.78
C SER A 272 5.66 0.70 21.81
N GLN A 273 6.41 1.28 22.75
CA GLN A 273 6.57 2.75 22.85
C GLN A 273 7.76 3.27 22.05
N THR A 274 8.89 2.55 22.07
CA THR A 274 10.16 2.98 21.47
C THR A 274 10.42 2.35 20.10
N LEU A 275 9.69 1.29 19.77
CA LEU A 275 9.87 0.45 18.59
C LEU A 275 11.27 -0.19 18.48
N SER A 276 12.07 -0.15 19.55
CA SER A 276 13.35 -0.83 19.61
C SER A 276 13.14 -2.34 19.74
N GLN A 277 13.92 -3.11 18.98
CA GLN A 277 13.94 -4.57 19.11
C GLN A 277 14.41 -4.98 20.50
N VAL A 278 13.63 -5.84 21.17
CA VAL A 278 13.95 -6.42 22.49
C VAL A 278 14.25 -7.92 22.41
N ALA A 279 13.73 -8.61 21.39
CA ALA A 279 14.01 -10.02 21.12
C ALA A 279 13.71 -10.37 19.66
N SER A 280 14.21 -11.51 19.20
CA SER A 280 13.86 -12.09 17.90
C SER A 280 13.83 -13.60 17.97
N TYR A 281 12.91 -14.23 17.25
CA TYR A 281 12.72 -15.68 17.24
C TYR A 281 12.54 -16.18 15.81
N PRO A 282 13.09 -17.36 15.47
CA PRO A 282 12.90 -17.94 14.13
C PRO A 282 11.44 -18.36 13.93
N LEU A 283 10.95 -18.18 12.70
CA LEU A 283 9.68 -18.74 12.26
C LEU A 283 9.87 -20.19 11.81
N THR A 284 8.99 -21.06 12.29
CA THR A 284 8.93 -22.48 11.89
C THR A 284 7.73 -22.69 10.98
N SER A 285 7.95 -23.30 9.82
CA SER A 285 6.86 -23.70 8.93
C SER A 285 6.14 -24.93 9.49
N LEU A 286 4.81 -24.88 9.50
CA LEU A 286 3.94 -26.02 9.80
C LEU A 286 3.38 -26.69 8.53
N GLY A 287 3.84 -26.25 7.35
CA GLY A 287 3.31 -26.67 6.06
C GLY A 287 2.15 -25.79 5.58
N ASN A 288 1.89 -25.85 4.26
CA ASN A 288 0.79 -25.14 3.58
C ASN A 288 0.73 -23.62 3.88
N GLY A 289 1.89 -22.95 3.92
CA GLY A 289 1.97 -21.50 4.18
C GLY A 289 1.76 -21.08 5.62
N THR A 290 1.51 -22.00 6.56
CA THR A 290 1.40 -21.65 7.98
C THR A 290 2.79 -21.54 8.62
N TYR A 291 3.04 -20.44 9.33
CA TYR A 291 4.25 -20.24 10.13
C TYR A 291 3.92 -19.96 11.58
N VAL A 292 4.83 -20.36 12.49
CA VAL A 292 4.70 -20.12 13.92
C VAL A 292 6.03 -19.72 14.54
N ALA A 293 5.99 -18.80 15.50
CA ALA A 293 7.11 -18.51 16.41
C ALA A 293 6.67 -18.69 17.86
N SER A 294 7.53 -19.35 18.64
CA SER A 294 7.38 -19.48 20.09
C SER A 294 8.10 -18.30 20.76
N ILE A 295 7.41 -17.56 21.62
CA ILE A 295 7.94 -16.39 22.32
C ILE A 295 8.03 -16.69 23.82
N PRO A 296 9.21 -17.10 24.33
CA PRO A 296 9.45 -17.17 25.76
C PRO A 296 9.26 -15.80 26.42
N THR A 297 8.39 -15.71 27.42
CA THR A 297 8.08 -14.44 28.11
C THR A 297 8.90 -14.26 29.39
N GLY A 298 9.77 -15.20 29.74
CA GLY A 298 10.55 -15.15 30.98
C GLY A 298 11.49 -13.95 31.08
N SER A 299 12.09 -13.52 29.97
CA SER A 299 12.97 -12.35 29.88
C SER A 299 12.24 -11.06 29.53
N LEU A 300 10.95 -11.12 29.21
CA LEU A 300 10.15 -9.97 28.83
C LEU A 300 9.48 -9.38 30.09
N PRO A 301 9.70 -8.10 30.41
CA PRO A 301 8.90 -7.40 31.41
C PRO A 301 7.40 -7.45 31.10
N VAL A 302 6.58 -7.31 32.14
CA VAL A 302 5.13 -7.10 31.99
C VAL A 302 4.89 -5.84 31.15
N GLY A 303 4.03 -5.95 30.14
CA GLY A 303 3.76 -4.85 29.22
C GLY A 303 3.27 -5.32 27.85
N THR A 304 3.17 -4.37 26.94
CA THR A 304 2.72 -4.58 25.56
C THR A 304 3.89 -4.44 24.58
N TYR A 305 3.94 -5.34 23.61
CA TYR A 305 4.98 -5.43 22.59
C TYR A 305 4.36 -5.48 21.21
N THR A 306 5.02 -4.85 20.24
CA THR A 306 4.69 -4.96 18.83
C THR A 306 5.46 -6.15 18.24
N LEU A 307 4.76 -6.98 17.49
CA LEU A 307 5.28 -8.14 16.80
C LEU A 307 5.38 -7.83 15.31
N VAL A 308 6.54 -8.08 14.72
CA VAL A 308 6.78 -7.96 13.28
C VAL A 308 7.43 -9.23 12.79
N ALA A 309 6.67 -10.07 12.11
CA ALA A 309 7.19 -11.23 11.41
C ALA A 309 7.59 -10.82 9.98
N VAL A 310 8.82 -11.17 9.60
CA VAL A 310 9.36 -10.95 8.26
C VAL A 310 9.65 -12.31 7.65
N LEU A 311 9.05 -12.60 6.49
CA LEU A 311 9.32 -13.81 5.71
C LEU A 311 9.98 -13.41 4.41
N ASN A 312 11.08 -14.06 4.08
CA ASN A 312 11.78 -13.88 2.81
C ASN A 312 11.86 -15.21 2.08
N TRP A 313 11.65 -15.20 0.77
CA TRP A 313 11.83 -16.36 -0.09
C TRP A 313 12.39 -15.96 -1.45
N THR A 314 12.88 -16.98 -2.16
CA THR A 314 13.27 -16.85 -3.55
C THR A 314 12.17 -17.41 -4.43
N GLY A 315 11.70 -16.61 -5.40
CA GLY A 315 10.64 -16.97 -6.34
C GLY A 315 11.11 -17.01 -7.79
N SER A 316 10.15 -16.89 -8.70
CA SER A 316 10.44 -16.65 -10.12
C SER A 316 11.22 -15.33 -10.27
N PRO A 317 12.24 -15.26 -11.12
CA PRO A 317 12.92 -13.99 -11.36
C PRO A 317 11.97 -12.96 -11.96
N TYR A 318 12.10 -11.74 -11.49
CA TYR A 318 11.44 -10.54 -12.00
C TYR A 318 12.49 -9.47 -12.28
N MET A 319 12.13 -8.44 -13.04
CA MET A 319 13.07 -7.40 -13.46
C MET A 319 12.57 -6.04 -13.04
N TYR A 320 13.48 -5.23 -12.50
CA TYR A 320 13.38 -3.78 -12.56
C TYR A 320 14.30 -3.28 -13.63
N PHE A 321 13.85 -2.29 -14.38
CA PHE A 321 14.50 -1.90 -15.61
C PHE A 321 15.19 -0.54 -15.50
N GLY A 322 14.90 0.24 -14.45
CA GLY A 322 15.68 1.42 -14.12
C GLY A 322 17.15 1.11 -13.80
N ASN A 323 18.06 1.92 -14.38
CA ASN A 323 19.51 1.91 -14.14
C ASN A 323 20.27 0.60 -14.47
N GLY A 324 19.77 -0.20 -15.42
CA GLY A 324 20.55 -1.28 -16.04
C GLY A 324 20.12 -2.68 -15.63
N GLN A 325 18.86 -3.03 -15.93
CA GLN A 325 18.28 -4.38 -15.78
C GLN A 325 18.79 -5.14 -14.56
N ILE A 326 18.18 -4.85 -13.40
CA ILE A 326 18.46 -5.62 -12.20
C ILE A 326 17.42 -6.73 -12.14
N THR A 327 17.84 -7.94 -12.52
CA THR A 327 17.05 -9.13 -12.23
C THR A 327 17.11 -9.40 -10.73
N SER A 328 15.95 -9.46 -10.10
CA SER A 328 15.78 -9.91 -8.73
C SER A 328 14.93 -11.18 -8.72
N ASN A 329 15.04 -11.96 -7.67
CA ASN A 329 14.15 -13.08 -7.38
C ASN A 329 13.81 -13.12 -5.89
N GLU A 330 14.06 -12.01 -5.19
CA GLU A 330 13.82 -11.88 -3.76
C GLU A 330 12.42 -11.34 -3.51
N TYR A 331 11.70 -12.01 -2.62
CA TYR A 331 10.35 -11.66 -2.23
C TYR A 331 10.26 -11.59 -0.72
N THR A 332 9.37 -10.74 -0.21
CA THR A 332 9.15 -10.57 1.21
C THR A 332 7.68 -10.37 1.57
N LEU A 333 7.31 -10.82 2.76
CA LEU A 333 6.03 -10.53 3.40
C LEU A 333 6.24 -10.15 4.85
N HIS A 334 5.33 -9.32 5.33
CA HIS A 334 5.30 -8.83 6.69
C HIS A 334 4.00 -9.22 7.39
N GLU A 335 4.09 -9.60 8.65
CA GLU A 335 2.91 -9.92 9.47
C GLU A 335 3.03 -9.22 10.81
N TYR A 336 1.97 -8.54 11.22
CA TYR A 336 1.99 -7.65 12.36
C TYR A 336 1.07 -8.14 13.45
N GLY A 337 1.46 -7.95 14.71
CA GLY A 337 0.62 -8.28 15.84
C GLY A 337 1.02 -7.60 17.13
N THR A 338 0.28 -7.93 18.18
CA THR A 338 0.50 -7.39 19.53
C THR A 338 0.62 -8.53 20.53
N LEU A 339 1.67 -8.50 21.36
CA LEU A 339 1.80 -9.37 22.53
C LEU A 339 1.60 -8.56 23.80
N THR A 340 0.73 -9.03 24.69
CA THR A 340 0.67 -8.56 26.07
C THR A 340 1.23 -9.61 27.03
N VAL A 341 2.30 -9.24 27.73
CA VAL A 341 2.86 -10.05 28.82
C VAL A 341 2.20 -9.61 30.12
N THR A 342 1.44 -10.50 30.76
CA THR A 342 0.78 -10.24 32.05
C THR A 342 1.65 -10.71 33.21
N PRO A 343 1.46 -10.20 34.44
CA PRO A 343 2.16 -10.71 35.62
C PRO A 343 1.97 -12.22 35.78
N MET A 344 2.98 -12.89 36.35
CA MET A 344 2.88 -14.28 36.74
C MET A 344 1.78 -14.44 37.80
N VAL A 345 0.78 -15.28 37.53
CA VAL A 345 -0.25 -15.61 38.53
C VAL A 345 0.40 -16.47 39.60
N THR A 346 0.69 -15.87 40.75
CA THR A 346 1.17 -16.62 41.92
C THR A 346 -0.06 -17.16 42.63
N THR A 347 -0.38 -18.43 42.44
CA THR A 347 -1.45 -19.09 43.20
C THR A 347 -0.92 -19.34 44.61
N THR A 348 -1.13 -18.40 45.54
CA THR A 348 -0.88 -18.64 46.95
C THR A 348 -1.88 -19.71 47.39
N THR A 349 -1.42 -20.94 47.61
CA THR A 349 -2.24 -21.97 48.25
C THR A 349 -2.36 -21.58 49.72
N THR A 350 -3.35 -20.76 50.06
CA THR A 350 -3.69 -20.53 51.46
C THR A 350 -4.21 -21.84 52.02
N THR A 351 -3.40 -22.53 52.82
CA THR A 351 -3.88 -23.64 53.65
C THR A 351 -4.83 -23.04 54.67
N THR A 352 -6.13 -23.05 54.36
CA THR A 352 -7.17 -22.61 55.29
C THR A 352 -7.28 -23.64 56.41
N THR A 353 -6.65 -23.37 57.56
CA THR A 353 -6.98 -24.05 58.81
C THR A 353 -8.35 -23.54 59.24
N THR A 354 -9.39 -24.38 59.09
CA THR A 354 -10.77 -24.06 59.44
C THR A 354 -10.87 -23.77 60.94
N THR A 355 -10.97 -22.50 61.32
CA THR A 355 -11.48 -22.12 62.65
C THR A 355 -12.85 -21.50 62.43
N THR A 356 -13.88 -22.21 62.86
CA THR A 356 -15.27 -21.77 62.75
C THR A 356 -15.47 -20.53 63.61
N THR A 357 -15.73 -19.39 63.00
CA THR A 357 -16.26 -18.22 63.73
C THR A 357 -17.36 -17.58 62.90
N THR A 358 -18.57 -17.73 63.41
CA THR A 358 -19.81 -17.15 62.89
C THR A 358 -19.73 -15.64 63.02
N THR A 359 -19.92 -14.88 61.94
CA THR A 359 -20.21 -13.45 62.06
C THR A 359 -21.16 -12.99 60.96
N THR A 360 -22.15 -12.24 61.43
CA THR A 360 -23.37 -11.77 60.79
C THR A 360 -23.16 -10.80 59.64
N THR A 361 -23.98 -10.99 58.60
CA THR A 361 -24.13 -10.13 57.41
C THR A 361 -24.67 -8.74 57.76
N THR A 362 -24.03 -7.69 57.24
CA THR A 362 -24.66 -6.38 57.03
C THR A 362 -24.39 -5.92 55.60
N SER A 363 -25.48 -5.62 54.89
CA SER A 363 -25.50 -5.16 53.50
C SER A 363 -25.42 -3.64 53.45
N SER A 364 -24.65 -3.11 52.49
CA SER A 364 -24.74 -1.71 52.06
C SER A 364 -24.63 -1.66 50.53
N PRO A 365 -25.55 -0.96 49.83
CA PRO A 365 -25.48 -0.83 48.38
C PRO A 365 -24.57 0.35 48.00
N THR A 366 -23.58 0.10 47.14
CA THR A 366 -22.79 1.16 46.51
C THR A 366 -23.39 1.50 45.15
N SER A 367 -23.68 2.78 44.96
CA SER A 367 -24.22 3.39 43.74
C SER A 367 -23.23 3.33 42.58
N VAL A 368 -23.71 2.94 41.39
CA VAL A 368 -22.97 3.03 40.12
C VAL A 368 -23.53 4.22 39.35
N THR A 369 -22.73 5.28 39.24
CA THR A 369 -23.00 6.42 38.35
C THR A 369 -22.38 6.13 36.98
N LYS A 370 -23.20 5.96 35.94
CA LYS A 370 -22.75 5.97 34.54
C LYS A 370 -23.25 7.25 33.88
N THR A 371 -22.33 8.14 33.55
CA THR A 371 -22.54 9.30 32.67
C THR A 371 -21.72 9.11 31.41
N SER A 372 -22.38 9.08 30.25
CA SER A 372 -22.18 9.99 29.10
C SER A 372 -22.67 9.38 27.79
N SER A 373 -23.47 10.16 27.06
CA SER A 373 -24.15 9.86 25.80
C SER A 373 -23.22 9.61 24.60
N PRO A 374 -23.66 8.84 23.58
CA PRO A 374 -23.10 8.90 22.24
C PRO A 374 -23.83 9.95 21.38
N ILE A 375 -23.07 10.85 20.77
CA ILE A 375 -23.53 11.62 19.59
C ILE A 375 -23.36 10.68 18.39
N SER A 376 -24.45 10.45 17.65
CA SER A 376 -24.49 9.50 16.54
C SER A 376 -23.80 10.05 15.29
N GLY A 377 -22.88 9.27 14.72
CA GLY A 377 -22.13 9.57 13.48
C GLY A 377 -22.96 9.56 12.20
N ALA A 378 -24.29 9.55 12.27
CA ALA A 378 -25.17 9.47 11.11
C ALA A 378 -25.41 10.84 10.43
N THR A 379 -25.24 11.96 11.16
CA THR A 379 -25.59 13.29 10.63
C THR A 379 -24.44 13.96 9.86
N ILE A 380 -23.19 13.53 10.08
CA ILE A 380 -22.01 14.07 9.40
C ILE A 380 -21.87 13.50 7.98
N LEU A 381 -22.28 12.25 7.75
CA LEU A 381 -22.17 11.58 6.45
C LEU A 381 -23.03 12.24 5.34
N VAL A 382 -24.21 12.77 5.72
CA VAL A 382 -25.15 13.38 4.76
C VAL A 382 -24.67 14.74 4.26
N VAL A 383 -23.97 15.51 5.10
CA VAL A 383 -23.40 16.81 4.69
C VAL A 383 -22.18 16.63 3.78
N VAL A 384 -21.38 15.57 4.01
CA VAL A 384 -20.20 15.22 3.20
C VAL A 384 -20.59 14.82 1.77
N LEU A 385 -21.68 14.06 1.59
CA LEU A 385 -22.16 13.65 0.27
C LEU A 385 -22.66 14.83 -0.57
N VAL A 386 -23.27 15.84 0.05
CA VAL A 386 -23.78 17.02 -0.66
C VAL A 386 -22.63 17.93 -1.13
N VAL A 387 -21.57 18.08 -0.35
CA VAL A 387 -20.42 18.94 -0.73
C VAL A 387 -19.59 18.31 -1.84
N ILE A 388 -19.34 16.99 -1.81
CA ILE A 388 -18.60 16.28 -2.85
C ILE A 388 -19.37 16.32 -4.18
N ALA A 389 -20.68 16.07 -4.17
CA ALA A 389 -21.50 16.15 -5.37
C ALA A 389 -21.52 17.56 -5.99
N LEU A 390 -21.53 18.62 -5.17
CA LEU A 390 -21.49 20.00 -5.65
C LEU A 390 -20.15 20.39 -6.29
N ILE A 391 -19.03 19.87 -5.78
CA ILE A 391 -17.70 20.10 -6.35
C ILE A 391 -17.56 19.40 -7.71
N PHE A 392 -18.01 18.15 -7.83
CA PHE A 392 -17.97 17.42 -9.12
C PHE A 392 -18.88 18.05 -10.19
N ILE A 393 -20.07 18.54 -9.81
CA ILE A 393 -20.98 19.24 -10.74
C ILE A 393 -20.36 20.58 -11.19
N ALA A 394 -19.68 21.32 -10.30
CA ALA A 394 -19.03 22.58 -10.65
C ALA A 394 -17.83 22.39 -11.61
N VAL A 395 -17.06 21.32 -11.46
CA VAL A 395 -15.93 20.98 -12.35
C VAL A 395 -16.43 20.47 -13.71
N ALA A 396 -17.51 19.69 -13.74
CA ALA A 396 -18.12 19.22 -14.99
C ALA A 396 -18.85 20.35 -15.77
N ALA A 397 -19.38 21.36 -15.07
CA ALA A 397 -20.05 22.51 -15.69
C ALA A 397 -19.06 23.56 -16.26
N THR A 398 -17.81 23.58 -15.79
CA THR A 398 -16.79 24.54 -16.24
C THR A 398 -15.88 24.01 -17.35
N THR A 399 -15.88 22.70 -17.60
CA THR A 399 -15.06 22.02 -18.62
C THR A 399 -15.80 21.69 -19.92
N ARG A 400 -17.14 21.82 -19.96
CA ARG A 400 -17.91 21.71 -21.20
C ARG A 400 -17.88 23.03 -21.98
N ARG A 401 -16.99 23.15 -22.96
CA ARG A 401 -17.22 24.09 -24.08
C ARG A 401 -18.42 23.60 -24.92
N PRO A 402 -19.28 24.50 -25.44
CA PRO A 402 -20.43 24.12 -26.23
C PRO A 402 -19.97 23.54 -27.57
N THR A 403 -20.48 22.35 -27.92
CA THR A 403 -20.37 21.77 -29.25
C THR A 403 -21.34 22.49 -30.19
N THR A 404 -20.81 23.14 -31.23
CA THR A 404 -21.50 23.27 -32.53
C THR A 404 -20.99 22.18 -33.45
#